data_AF-A0A7C8GR21-F1
#
_entry.id   AF-A0A7C8GR21-F1
#
_cell.length_a   1.000
_cell.length_b   1.000
_cell.length_c   1.000
_cell.angle_alpha   90.00
_cell.angle_beta   90.00
_cell.angle_gamma   90.00
#
_symmetry.space_group_name_H-M   'P 1'
#
loop_
_entity.id
_entity.type
_entity.pdbx_description
1 polymer ?
#
loop_
_entity_poly.entity_id
_entity_poly.type
_entity_poly.pdbx_seq_one_letter_code
_entity_poly.pdbx_strand_id
1 'polypeptide(L)'
;MTEEEFNNLLINRTTEHIEQNIDKYIQMVAVWISKILLADTKNDITFEFDPQWDRSGTIYKTEKQFNIDDYSTLDSFITNEYNGSSRPSYLSGMGTFHDYYLSELDELTDEWVLLQLTEIIALLLQENNRLILEFARLNDLDNNNKSTNQLATEISQLVYSDGFIGDFLVVDAPIELKESIGNMAIKFLFKFGKHEAKVELRQEENDRQKRMKEEKNKKVKVEKCWNKICLLHKVKYQKYMPEKVEKNYFNKYVYPILKAEFRDNKNAADIQLIGKFLSFKFSNSVAVILSTYKC
;
A
#
# COMPACT_ATOMS: atom_id res chain seq x y z
N MET A 1 -18.51 -8.73 32.93
CA MET A 1 -17.96 -7.43 32.48
C MET A 1 -19.13 -6.52 32.14
N THR A 2 -19.19 -5.30 32.66
CA THR A 2 -20.10 -4.30 32.05
C THR A 2 -19.39 -3.66 30.86
N GLU A 3 -20.13 -3.39 29.79
CA GLU A 3 -19.61 -2.72 28.60
C GLU A 3 -19.03 -1.33 28.95
N GLU A 4 -19.67 -0.62 29.89
CA GLU A 4 -19.23 0.66 30.39
C GLU A 4 -17.84 0.59 31.08
N GLU A 5 -17.58 -0.40 31.93
CA GLU A 5 -16.27 -0.59 32.55
C GLU A 5 -15.17 -0.88 31.51
N PHE A 6 -15.49 -1.66 30.48
CA PHE A 6 -14.56 -1.99 29.40
C PHE A 6 -14.23 -0.76 28.54
N ASN A 7 -15.27 -0.02 28.14
CA ASN A 7 -15.13 1.19 27.34
C ASN A 7 -14.34 2.27 28.09
N ASN A 8 -14.67 2.51 29.37
CA ASN A 8 -13.95 3.47 30.19
C ASN A 8 -12.47 3.08 30.39
N LEU A 9 -12.17 1.79 30.56
CA LEU A 9 -10.79 1.32 30.63
C LEU A 9 -10.04 1.63 29.33
N LEU A 10 -10.60 1.27 28.18
CA LEU A 10 -9.93 1.44 26.89
C LEU A 10 -9.78 2.92 26.53
N ILE A 11 -10.82 3.75 26.69
CA ILE A 11 -10.74 5.18 26.40
C ILE A 11 -9.65 5.81 27.27
N ASN A 12 -9.72 5.67 28.60
CA ASN A 12 -8.76 6.31 29.49
C ASN A 12 -7.31 5.90 29.20
N ARG A 13 -7.06 4.59 29.05
CA ARG A 13 -5.71 4.08 28.78
C ARG A 13 -5.22 4.50 27.40
N THR A 14 -6.09 4.52 26.39
CA THR A 14 -5.72 4.93 25.03
C THR A 14 -5.44 6.43 24.97
N THR A 15 -6.26 7.27 25.63
CA THR A 15 -6.01 8.71 25.74
C THR A 15 -4.68 8.99 26.43
N GLU A 16 -4.41 8.39 27.59
CA GLU A 16 -3.12 8.54 28.29
C GLU A 16 -1.93 8.13 27.40
N HIS A 17 -2.09 7.06 26.61
CA HIS A 17 -1.04 6.58 25.70
C HIS A 17 -0.86 7.49 24.49
N ILE A 18 -1.95 8.04 23.93
CA ILE A 18 -1.91 9.05 22.87
C ILE A 18 -1.15 10.28 23.35
N GLU A 19 -1.48 10.81 24.53
CA GLU A 19 -0.81 11.98 25.11
C GLU A 19 0.70 11.74 25.31
N GLN A 20 1.08 10.55 25.78
CA GLN A 20 2.48 10.18 25.98
C GLN A 20 3.26 9.99 24.67
N ASN A 21 2.57 9.73 23.55
CA ASN A 21 3.17 9.46 22.26
C ASN A 21 2.90 10.54 21.20
N ILE A 22 2.33 11.68 21.60
CA ILE A 22 1.95 12.75 20.67
C ILE A 22 3.14 13.27 19.84
N ASP A 23 4.34 13.32 20.42
CA ASP A 23 5.55 13.73 19.71
C ASP A 23 5.87 12.80 18.52
N LYS A 24 5.56 11.51 18.66
CA LYS A 24 5.73 10.54 17.55
C LYS A 24 4.72 10.77 16.45
N TYR A 25 3.47 11.09 16.80
CA TYR A 25 2.45 11.47 15.82
C TYR A 25 2.86 12.74 15.06
N ILE A 26 3.33 13.76 15.77
CA ILE A 26 3.82 15.00 15.17
C ILE A 26 5.01 14.73 14.24
N GLN A 27 5.96 13.90 14.65
CA GLN A 27 7.09 13.49 13.80
C GLN A 27 6.61 12.75 12.55
N MET A 28 5.67 11.81 12.68
CA MET A 28 5.13 11.04 11.56
C MET A 28 4.48 11.95 10.51
N VAL A 29 3.60 12.87 10.94
CA VAL A 29 2.97 13.85 10.04
C VAL A 29 4.00 14.80 9.45
N ALA A 30 4.99 15.24 10.24
CA ALA A 30 6.08 16.10 9.78
C ALA A 30 6.93 15.42 8.69
N VAL A 31 7.21 14.12 8.81
CA VAL A 31 7.91 13.34 7.79
C VAL A 31 7.05 13.19 6.54
N TRP A 32 5.77 12.82 6.70
CA TRP A 32 4.82 12.69 5.60
C TRP A 32 4.72 13.98 4.77
N ILE A 33 4.43 15.12 5.38
CA ILE A 33 4.34 16.39 4.65
C ILE A 33 5.68 16.79 4.02
N SER A 34 6.80 16.48 4.69
CA SER A 34 8.12 16.76 4.14
C SER A 34 8.44 15.94 2.90
N LYS A 35 7.96 14.68 2.81
CA LYS A 35 8.12 13.85 1.61
C LYS A 35 7.38 14.47 0.44
N ILE A 36 6.11 14.86 0.66
CA ILE A 36 5.28 15.54 -0.34
C ILE A 36 5.99 16.80 -0.86
N LEU A 37 6.38 17.70 0.04
CA LEU A 37 7.03 18.97 -0.33
C LEU A 37 8.40 18.81 -1.02
N LEU A 38 9.07 17.67 -0.86
CA LEU A 38 10.39 17.40 -1.47
C LEU A 38 10.32 16.65 -2.80
N ALA A 39 9.31 15.81 -3.00
CA ALA A 39 9.25 14.85 -4.09
C ALA A 39 8.13 15.14 -5.09
N ASP A 40 7.02 15.69 -4.63
CA ASP A 40 5.81 15.84 -5.45
C ASP A 40 5.75 17.20 -6.16
N THR A 41 4.85 17.26 -7.14
CA THR A 41 4.52 18.47 -7.89
C THR A 41 3.04 18.78 -7.74
N LYS A 42 2.68 20.06 -7.78
CA LYS A 42 1.28 20.50 -7.67
C LYS A 42 0.41 19.87 -8.77
N ASN A 43 -0.82 19.54 -8.41
CA ASN A 43 -1.85 19.06 -9.30
C ASN A 43 -2.92 20.14 -9.48
N ASP A 44 -3.41 20.32 -10.69
CA ASP A 44 -4.54 21.21 -11.01
C ASP A 44 -5.64 20.42 -11.72
N ILE A 45 -6.84 20.98 -11.73
CA ILE A 45 -7.99 20.43 -12.45
C ILE A 45 -8.26 21.29 -13.69
N THR A 46 -8.41 20.63 -14.84
CA THR A 46 -8.92 21.26 -16.07
C THR A 46 -10.28 20.69 -16.44
N PHE A 47 -11.17 21.55 -16.94
CA PHE A 47 -12.51 21.19 -17.43
C PHE A 47 -12.59 21.30 -18.96
N GLU A 48 -11.46 21.43 -19.65
CA GLU A 48 -11.41 21.68 -21.10
C GLU A 48 -12.10 20.58 -21.92
N PHE A 49 -12.04 19.34 -21.43
CA PHE A 49 -12.56 18.16 -22.13
C PHE A 49 -13.85 17.61 -21.51
N ASP A 50 -14.43 18.35 -20.57
CA ASP A 50 -15.63 17.93 -19.86
C ASP A 50 -16.86 18.05 -20.77
N PRO A 51 -17.63 16.97 -20.98
CA PRO A 51 -18.89 17.07 -21.69
C PRO A 51 -19.89 17.87 -20.85
N GLN A 52 -20.87 18.53 -21.49
CA GLN A 52 -21.78 19.46 -20.79
C GLN A 52 -22.56 18.85 -19.60
N TRP A 53 -22.70 17.52 -19.58
CA TRP A 53 -23.39 16.76 -18.55
C TRP A 53 -22.45 16.21 -17.45
N ASP A 54 -21.14 16.38 -17.57
CA ASP A 54 -20.14 15.96 -16.57
C ASP A 54 -19.19 17.13 -16.33
N ARG A 55 -19.21 17.69 -15.12
CA ARG A 55 -18.32 18.79 -14.72
C ARG A 55 -17.33 18.35 -13.66
N SER A 56 -16.81 17.14 -13.81
CA SER A 56 -15.88 16.60 -12.83
C SER A 56 -14.51 17.23 -12.93
N GLY A 57 -14.05 17.53 -14.13
CA GLY A 57 -12.69 17.92 -14.43
C GLY A 57 -11.75 16.73 -14.54
N THR A 58 -10.56 16.98 -15.08
CA THR A 58 -9.45 16.04 -15.16
C THR A 58 -8.24 16.61 -14.43
N ILE A 59 -7.66 15.81 -13.54
CA ILE A 59 -6.42 16.16 -12.86
C ILE A 59 -5.24 16.08 -13.84
N TYR A 60 -4.38 17.09 -13.81
CA TYR A 60 -3.08 17.04 -14.47
C TYR A 60 -1.98 17.56 -13.55
N LYS A 61 -0.76 17.04 -13.76
CA LYS A 61 0.43 17.51 -13.06
C LYS A 61 0.90 18.81 -13.68
N THR A 62 1.09 19.82 -12.86
CA THR A 62 1.53 21.16 -13.30
C THR A 62 3.04 21.26 -13.53
N GLU A 63 3.80 20.23 -13.15
CA GLU A 63 5.27 20.21 -13.05
C GLU A 63 5.87 21.25 -12.08
N LYS A 64 5.04 22.07 -11.42
CA LYS A 64 5.48 23.05 -10.43
C LYS A 64 5.72 22.36 -9.10
N GLN A 65 6.84 22.68 -8.47
CA GLN A 65 7.16 22.25 -7.11
C GLN A 65 6.31 23.03 -6.10
N PHE A 66 6.07 22.43 -4.94
CA PHE A 66 5.49 23.14 -3.82
C PHE A 66 6.46 24.20 -3.28
N ASN A 67 5.97 25.41 -3.07
CA ASN A 67 6.69 26.43 -2.32
C ASN A 67 6.10 26.50 -0.92
N ILE A 68 6.90 26.16 0.09
CA ILE A 68 6.44 26.15 1.48
C ILE A 68 6.02 27.53 1.98
N ASP A 69 6.51 28.60 1.37
CA ASP A 69 6.12 29.95 1.72
C ASP A 69 4.69 30.31 1.28
N ASP A 70 4.07 29.50 0.41
CA ASP A 70 2.69 29.67 -0.04
C ASP A 70 1.67 29.32 1.05
N TYR A 71 2.08 28.58 2.10
CA TYR A 71 1.18 28.07 3.15
C TYR A 71 1.64 28.50 4.54
N SER A 72 0.70 28.93 5.37
CA SER A 72 0.99 29.32 6.77
C SER A 72 1.00 28.12 7.71
N THR A 73 -0.01 27.25 7.59
CA THR A 73 -0.29 26.12 8.48
C THR A 73 -0.42 24.83 7.68
N LEU A 74 -0.42 23.68 8.36
CA LEU A 74 -0.71 22.40 7.72
C LEU A 74 -2.12 22.41 7.10
N ASP A 75 -3.12 22.92 7.82
CA ASP A 75 -4.50 23.04 7.32
C ASP A 75 -4.58 23.82 6.00
N SER A 76 -3.84 24.93 5.91
CA SER A 76 -3.77 25.72 4.68
C SER A 76 -3.22 24.93 3.49
N PHE A 77 -2.39 23.92 3.72
CA PHE A 77 -1.88 23.05 2.67
C PHE A 77 -2.88 21.94 2.34
N ILE A 78 -3.28 21.16 3.34
CA ILE A 78 -4.05 19.92 3.12
C ILE A 78 -5.47 20.16 2.60
N THR A 79 -6.04 21.34 2.85
CA THR A 79 -7.39 21.70 2.39
C THR A 79 -7.40 22.32 0.99
N ASN A 80 -6.26 22.80 0.50
CA ASN A 80 -6.19 23.54 -0.77
C ASN A 80 -5.43 22.79 -1.88
N GLU A 81 -4.64 21.77 -1.53
CA GLU A 81 -3.81 21.05 -2.50
C GLU A 81 -4.36 19.66 -2.81
N TYR A 82 -4.53 19.38 -4.11
CA TYR A 82 -4.94 18.07 -4.62
C TYR A 82 -3.78 17.08 -4.56
N ASN A 83 -4.04 15.88 -4.05
CA ASN A 83 -3.03 14.81 -4.02
C ASN A 83 -2.91 14.05 -5.36
N GLY A 84 -3.81 14.33 -6.30
CA GLY A 84 -3.82 13.71 -7.62
C GLY A 84 -4.68 12.46 -7.72
N SER A 85 -5.32 12.04 -6.63
CA SER A 85 -6.30 10.96 -6.60
C SER A 85 -7.70 11.45 -6.92
N SER A 86 -8.55 10.54 -7.36
CA SER A 86 -9.95 10.84 -7.66
C SER A 86 -10.81 9.61 -7.42
N ARG A 87 -12.03 9.82 -6.98
CA ARG A 87 -13.01 8.78 -6.70
C ARG A 87 -14.30 8.99 -7.48
N PRO A 88 -15.03 7.92 -7.85
CA PRO A 88 -16.32 8.06 -8.51
C PRO A 88 -17.30 8.88 -7.65
N SER A 89 -18.00 9.80 -8.30
CA SER A 89 -19.12 10.51 -7.70
C SER A 89 -20.42 9.78 -8.01
N TYR A 90 -21.31 9.70 -7.02
CA TYR A 90 -22.67 9.21 -7.17
C TYR A 90 -23.69 10.36 -7.33
N LEU A 91 -23.20 11.60 -7.51
CA LEU A 91 -24.03 12.76 -7.78
C LEU A 91 -24.26 12.94 -9.28
N SER A 92 -25.52 13.16 -9.67
CA SER A 92 -25.86 13.48 -11.06
C SER A 92 -25.14 14.75 -11.52
N GLY A 93 -24.47 14.69 -12.67
CA GLY A 93 -23.72 15.82 -13.23
C GLY A 93 -22.24 15.90 -12.82
N MET A 94 -21.77 14.97 -11.98
CA MET A 94 -20.38 14.84 -11.56
C MET A 94 -20.01 13.35 -11.58
N GLY A 95 -19.20 12.92 -12.53
CA GLY A 95 -18.62 11.58 -12.60
C GLY A 95 -17.56 11.29 -11.52
N THR A 96 -16.78 12.29 -11.08
CA THR A 96 -15.69 12.10 -10.09
C THR A 96 -15.56 13.24 -9.09
N PHE A 97 -15.10 12.91 -7.88
CA PHE A 97 -14.54 13.86 -6.91
C PHE A 97 -13.02 13.76 -6.92
N HIS A 98 -12.36 14.89 -6.74
CA HIS A 98 -10.92 14.97 -6.62
C HIS A 98 -10.53 15.11 -5.15
N ASP A 99 -9.57 14.29 -4.72
CA ASP A 99 -9.18 14.21 -3.33
C ASP A 99 -8.04 15.19 -3.01
N TYR A 100 -8.03 15.66 -1.78
CA TYR A 100 -7.03 16.59 -1.25
C TYR A 100 -6.10 15.84 -0.30
N TYR A 101 -4.95 16.42 0.04
CA TYR A 101 -4.07 15.84 1.05
C TYR A 101 -4.73 15.69 2.44
N LEU A 102 -5.87 16.34 2.70
CA LEU A 102 -6.65 16.11 3.91
C LEU A 102 -7.07 14.63 4.07
N SER A 103 -7.46 13.95 2.98
CA SER A 103 -7.88 12.55 3.07
C SER A 103 -6.71 11.62 3.44
N GLU A 104 -5.50 11.95 3.00
CA GLU A 104 -4.30 11.21 3.41
C GLU A 104 -3.96 11.46 4.88
N LEU A 105 -4.17 12.68 5.39
CA LEU A 105 -4.02 12.95 6.82
C LEU A 105 -5.07 12.18 7.64
N ASP A 106 -6.31 12.07 7.14
CA ASP A 106 -7.36 11.28 7.77
C ASP A 106 -6.91 9.81 7.91
N GLU A 107 -6.50 9.18 6.81
CA GLU A 107 -6.01 7.79 6.81
C GLU A 107 -4.81 7.61 7.76
N LEU A 108 -3.84 8.53 7.71
CA LEU A 108 -2.65 8.50 8.56
C LEU A 108 -3.00 8.62 10.05
N THR A 109 -3.98 9.46 10.38
CA THR A 109 -4.44 9.68 11.77
C THR A 109 -5.18 8.45 12.29
N ASP A 110 -6.11 7.92 11.50
CA ASP A 110 -6.92 6.76 11.86
C ASP A 110 -6.05 5.53 12.10
N GLU A 111 -5.07 5.28 11.22
CA GLU A 111 -4.10 4.20 11.38
C GLU A 111 -3.27 4.37 12.67
N TRP A 112 -2.87 5.59 12.98
CA TRP A 112 -2.07 5.87 14.18
C TRP A 112 -2.86 5.69 15.48
N VAL A 113 -4.12 6.14 15.51
CA VAL A 113 -5.03 5.95 16.66
C VAL A 113 -5.30 4.46 16.89
N LEU A 114 -5.57 3.71 15.83
CA LEU A 114 -5.76 2.25 15.91
C LEU A 114 -4.50 1.55 16.42
N LEU A 115 -3.31 2.02 16.02
CA LEU A 115 -2.05 1.52 16.56
C LEU A 115 -1.93 1.76 18.06
N GLN A 116 -2.32 2.95 18.56
CA GLN A 116 -2.28 3.26 19.99
C GLN A 116 -3.20 2.32 20.78
N LEU A 117 -4.42 2.07 20.28
CA LEU A 117 -5.33 1.10 20.86
C LEU A 117 -4.71 -0.30 20.89
N THR A 118 -4.08 -0.72 19.79
CA THR A 118 -3.45 -2.04 19.68
C THR A 118 -2.31 -2.21 20.69
N GLU A 119 -1.48 -1.18 20.86
CA GLU A 119 -0.42 -1.18 21.88
C GLU A 119 -0.98 -1.26 23.29
N ILE A 120 -2.04 -0.51 23.60
CA ILE A 120 -2.72 -0.57 24.90
C ILE A 120 -3.30 -1.95 25.18
N ILE A 121 -3.97 -2.57 24.21
CA ILE A 121 -4.49 -3.93 24.37
C ILE A 121 -3.34 -4.92 24.61
N ALA A 122 -2.23 -4.79 23.88
CA ALA A 122 -1.06 -5.63 24.09
C ALA A 122 -0.49 -5.48 25.51
N LEU A 123 -0.41 -4.25 26.04
CA LEU A 123 0.02 -3.98 27.40
C LEU A 123 -0.96 -4.58 28.42
N LEU A 124 -2.26 -4.38 28.24
CA LEU A 124 -3.28 -4.92 29.14
C LEU A 124 -3.30 -6.46 29.14
N LEU A 125 -3.02 -7.11 28.01
CA LEU A 125 -2.83 -8.55 27.94
C LEU A 125 -1.62 -9.01 28.76
N GLN A 126 -0.49 -8.29 28.68
CA GLN A 126 0.71 -8.58 29.48
C GLN A 126 0.46 -8.37 30.98
N GLU A 127 -0.34 -7.38 31.34
CA GLU A 127 -0.78 -7.12 32.72
C GLU A 127 -1.79 -8.16 33.25
N ASN A 128 -2.20 -9.14 32.43
CA ASN A 128 -3.28 -10.08 32.73
C ASN A 128 -4.58 -9.36 33.12
N ASN A 129 -4.90 -8.26 32.44
CA ASN A 129 -6.08 -7.47 32.74
C ASN A 129 -7.36 -8.31 32.57
N ARG A 130 -8.16 -8.39 33.63
CA ARG A 130 -9.36 -9.21 33.69
C ARG A 130 -10.36 -8.89 32.57
N LEU A 131 -10.56 -7.62 32.25
CA LEU A 131 -11.58 -7.19 31.28
C LEU A 131 -11.20 -7.59 29.85
N ILE A 132 -9.94 -7.39 29.47
CA ILE A 132 -9.44 -7.78 28.13
C ILE A 132 -9.45 -9.30 27.96
N LEU A 133 -9.05 -10.06 28.99
CA LEU A 133 -9.09 -11.52 28.95
C LEU A 133 -10.54 -12.05 28.90
N GLU A 134 -11.46 -11.42 29.63
CA GLU A 134 -12.89 -11.77 29.59
C GLU A 134 -13.47 -11.48 28.20
N PHE A 135 -13.15 -10.32 27.61
CA PHE A 135 -13.54 -9.95 26.24
C PHE A 135 -13.01 -10.95 25.20
N ALA A 136 -11.72 -11.28 25.26
CA ALA A 136 -11.11 -12.25 24.34
C ALA A 136 -11.78 -13.63 24.44
N ARG A 137 -12.11 -14.07 25.66
CA ARG A 137 -12.81 -15.33 25.90
C ARG A 137 -14.25 -15.31 25.38
N LEU A 138 -14.97 -14.20 25.54
CA LEU A 138 -16.35 -14.06 25.06
C LEU A 138 -16.45 -14.07 23.53
N ASN A 139 -15.37 -13.66 22.84
CA ASN A 139 -15.28 -13.64 21.38
C ASN A 139 -14.51 -14.84 20.80
N ASP A 140 -14.36 -15.92 21.58
CA ASP A 140 -13.70 -17.17 21.16
C ASP A 140 -12.30 -16.99 20.54
N LEU A 141 -11.53 -16.01 21.01
CA LEU A 141 -10.17 -15.77 20.53
C LEU A 141 -9.18 -16.77 21.16
N ASP A 142 -8.64 -17.67 20.35
CA ASP A 142 -7.68 -18.68 20.80
C ASP A 142 -6.31 -18.06 21.14
N ASN A 143 -5.93 -18.14 22.42
CA ASN A 143 -4.66 -17.63 22.94
C ASN A 143 -3.51 -18.66 22.85
N ASN A 144 -3.79 -19.94 22.58
CA ASN A 144 -2.81 -21.00 22.82
C ASN A 144 -1.64 -21.03 21.81
N ASN A 145 -1.77 -20.36 20.66
CA ASN A 145 -0.76 -20.34 19.59
C ASN A 145 -0.45 -18.94 19.04
N LYS A 146 -0.98 -17.88 19.65
CA LYS A 146 -0.81 -16.50 19.16
C LYS A 146 0.17 -15.74 20.03
N SER A 147 1.02 -14.93 19.41
CA SER A 147 1.78 -13.93 20.15
C SER A 147 0.83 -12.87 20.71
N THR A 148 1.22 -12.20 21.80
CA THR A 148 0.44 -11.11 22.41
C THR A 148 0.04 -10.04 21.38
N ASN A 149 0.95 -9.68 20.48
CA ASN A 149 0.69 -8.65 19.46
C ASN A 149 -0.35 -9.12 18.43
N GLN A 150 -0.34 -10.40 18.05
CA GLN A 150 -1.35 -10.95 17.15
C GLN A 150 -2.73 -10.95 17.81
N LEU A 151 -2.82 -11.40 19.07
CA LEU A 151 -4.06 -11.37 19.82
C LEU A 151 -4.57 -9.93 20.03
N ALA A 152 -3.67 -9.00 20.33
CA ALA A 152 -4.02 -7.58 20.49
C ALA A 152 -4.57 -6.99 19.19
N THR A 153 -3.97 -7.33 18.04
CA THR A 153 -4.46 -6.87 16.73
C THR A 153 -5.88 -7.36 16.47
N GLU A 154 -6.18 -8.63 16.76
CA GLU A 154 -7.52 -9.19 16.57
C GLU A 154 -8.55 -8.55 17.50
N ILE A 155 -8.21 -8.35 18.77
CA ILE A 155 -9.09 -7.66 19.72
C ILE A 155 -9.34 -6.22 19.26
N SER A 156 -8.30 -5.51 18.81
CA SER A 156 -8.42 -4.12 18.34
C SER A 156 -9.34 -4.01 17.13
N GLN A 157 -9.22 -4.96 16.19
CA GLN A 157 -10.09 -5.04 15.02
C GLN A 157 -11.55 -5.29 15.42
N LEU A 158 -11.81 -6.15 16.40
CA LEU A 158 -13.16 -6.39 16.91
C LEU A 158 -13.73 -5.17 17.64
N VAL A 159 -12.93 -4.52 18.48
CA VAL A 159 -13.32 -3.27 19.15
C VAL A 159 -13.72 -2.22 18.10
N TYR A 160 -12.92 -2.07 17.06
CA TYR A 160 -13.19 -1.16 15.96
C TYR A 160 -14.41 -1.55 15.12
N SER A 161 -14.56 -2.83 14.75
CA SER A 161 -15.64 -3.29 13.87
C SER A 161 -17.00 -3.32 14.54
N ASP A 162 -17.03 -3.67 15.82
CA ASP A 162 -18.27 -3.85 16.58
C ASP A 162 -18.73 -2.55 17.23
N GLY A 163 -18.00 -1.44 17.00
CA GLY A 163 -18.35 -0.11 17.47
C GLY A 163 -18.11 0.11 18.96
N PHE A 164 -17.37 -0.77 19.64
CA PHE A 164 -16.91 -0.50 21.00
C PHE A 164 -16.02 0.74 20.94
N ILE A 165 -16.32 1.73 21.79
CA ILE A 165 -15.63 3.03 21.82
C ILE A 165 -15.53 3.71 20.44
N GLY A 166 -16.48 3.43 19.53
CA GLY A 166 -16.42 3.82 18.12
C GLY A 166 -16.35 5.32 17.89
N ASP A 167 -17.15 6.10 18.61
CA ASP A 167 -17.11 7.57 18.54
C ASP A 167 -15.72 8.10 18.96
N PHE A 168 -15.11 7.52 19.99
CA PHE A 168 -13.76 7.91 20.41
C PHE A 168 -12.71 7.60 19.34
N LEU A 169 -12.74 6.40 18.75
CA LEU A 169 -11.73 5.95 17.77
C LEU A 169 -11.87 6.61 16.40
N VAL A 170 -13.08 6.92 15.97
CA VAL A 170 -13.37 7.40 14.60
C VAL A 170 -13.62 8.91 14.55
N VAL A 171 -14.07 9.50 15.66
CA VAL A 171 -14.47 10.91 15.71
C VAL A 171 -13.59 11.69 16.67
N ASP A 172 -13.67 11.42 17.98
CA ASP A 172 -13.12 12.33 18.99
C ASP A 172 -11.59 12.43 18.92
N ALA A 173 -10.88 11.29 19.02
CA ALA A 173 -9.43 11.29 19.02
C ALA A 173 -8.83 11.75 17.68
N PRO A 174 -9.29 11.26 16.51
CA PRO A 174 -8.79 11.76 15.22
C PRO A 174 -9.02 13.25 15.01
N ILE A 175 -10.20 13.79 15.40
CA ILE A 175 -10.48 15.22 15.25
C ILE A 175 -9.53 16.05 16.12
N GLU A 176 -9.39 15.72 17.41
CA GLU A 176 -8.53 16.48 18.32
C GLU A 176 -7.06 16.48 17.85
N LEU A 177 -6.56 15.33 17.40
CA LEU A 177 -5.21 15.21 16.85
C LEU A 177 -5.02 16.05 15.59
N LYS A 178 -5.99 16.01 14.66
CA LYS A 178 -5.95 16.79 13.42
C LYS A 178 -6.04 18.29 13.68
N GLU A 179 -6.92 18.74 14.57
CA GLU A 179 -7.01 20.16 14.93
C GLU A 179 -5.71 20.66 15.60
N SER A 180 -5.11 19.83 16.46
CA SER A 180 -3.84 20.15 17.12
C SER A 180 -2.70 20.34 16.12
N ILE A 181 -2.54 19.40 15.16
CA ILE A 181 -1.45 19.46 14.18
C ILE A 181 -1.74 20.36 12.98
N GLY A 182 -3.01 20.48 12.59
CA GLY A 182 -3.49 21.31 11.48
C GLY A 182 -3.13 22.78 11.64
N ASN A 183 -3.21 23.27 12.87
CA ASN A 183 -2.84 24.65 13.24
C ASN A 183 -1.33 24.89 13.33
N MET A 184 -0.49 23.86 13.27
CA MET A 184 0.96 24.03 13.33
C MET A 184 1.50 24.70 12.07
N ALA A 185 2.52 25.53 12.24
CA ALA A 185 3.18 26.19 11.12
C ALA A 185 3.83 25.14 10.20
N ILE A 186 3.49 25.12 8.92
CA ILE A 186 4.00 24.10 7.99
C ILE A 186 5.53 24.14 7.90
N LYS A 187 6.14 25.34 8.03
CA LYS A 187 7.60 25.53 8.04
C LYS A 187 8.26 24.82 9.22
N PHE A 188 7.58 24.77 10.37
CA PHE A 188 8.06 24.04 11.54
C PHE A 188 8.02 22.53 11.26
N LEU A 189 6.87 22.00 10.82
CA LEU A 189 6.71 20.58 10.49
C LEU A 189 7.72 20.14 9.43
N PHE A 190 7.88 20.91 8.36
CA PHE A 190 8.88 20.63 7.34
C PHE A 190 10.29 20.58 7.92
N LYS A 191 10.69 21.55 8.74
CA LYS A 191 12.01 21.55 9.37
C LYS A 191 12.22 20.32 10.25
N PHE A 192 11.18 19.89 10.96
CA PHE A 192 11.20 18.75 11.87
C PHE A 192 11.33 17.41 11.12
N GLY A 193 10.54 17.19 10.07
CA GLY A 193 10.53 15.93 9.31
C GLY A 193 11.54 15.82 8.16
N LYS A 194 12.09 16.95 7.65
CA LYS A 194 12.90 16.98 6.42
C LYS A 194 14.10 16.05 6.41
N HIS A 195 14.76 15.83 7.55
CA HIS A 195 15.93 14.95 7.58
C HIS A 195 15.54 13.51 7.28
N GLU A 196 14.57 12.99 8.04
CA GLU A 196 14.08 11.61 7.91
C GLU A 196 13.38 11.40 6.57
N ALA A 197 12.56 12.35 6.11
CA ALA A 197 11.96 12.32 4.78
C ALA A 197 13.01 12.17 3.66
N LYS A 198 14.15 12.86 3.75
CA LYS A 198 15.25 12.69 2.78
C LYS A 198 15.92 11.33 2.86
N VAL A 199 16.00 10.74 4.05
CA VAL A 199 16.56 9.39 4.23
C VAL A 199 15.62 8.37 3.59
N GLU A 200 14.32 8.45 3.86
CA GLU A 200 13.30 7.59 3.26
C GLU A 200 13.26 7.70 1.73
N LEU A 201 13.22 8.92 1.18
CA LEU A 201 13.21 9.13 -0.27
C LEU A 201 14.45 8.56 -0.96
N ARG A 202 15.64 8.64 -0.31
CA ARG A 202 16.86 8.02 -0.83
C ARG A 202 16.77 6.50 -0.77
N GLN A 203 16.21 5.94 0.29
CA GLN A 203 16.03 4.51 0.43
C GLN A 203 15.04 3.97 -0.62
N GLU A 204 13.91 4.64 -0.81
CA GLU A 204 12.93 4.33 -1.85
C GLU A 204 13.56 4.37 -3.26
N GLU A 205 14.42 5.35 -3.54
CA GLU A 205 15.14 5.45 -4.81
C GLU A 205 16.12 4.29 -5.00
N ASN A 206 16.91 3.96 -3.97
CA ASN A 206 17.82 2.83 -4.01
C ASN A 206 17.07 1.51 -4.24
N ASP A 207 15.94 1.31 -3.57
CA ASP A 207 15.10 0.13 -3.72
C ASP A 207 14.44 0.09 -5.11
N ARG A 208 14.02 1.23 -5.65
CA ARG A 208 13.53 1.34 -7.03
C ARG A 208 14.62 0.95 -8.03
N GLN A 209 15.83 1.47 -7.90
CA GLN A 209 16.95 1.11 -8.76
C GLN A 209 17.31 -0.37 -8.67
N LYS A 210 17.28 -0.94 -7.46
CA LYS A 210 17.49 -2.37 -7.24
C LYS A 210 16.40 -3.20 -7.94
N ARG A 211 15.13 -2.85 -7.77
CA ARG A 211 14.00 -3.51 -8.47
C ARG A 211 14.14 -3.42 -9.99
N MET A 212 14.48 -2.25 -10.53
CA MET A 212 14.69 -2.06 -11.97
C MET A 212 15.87 -2.90 -12.49
N LYS A 213 16.98 -2.97 -11.75
CA LYS A 213 18.14 -3.81 -12.10
C LYS A 213 17.79 -5.29 -12.06
N GLU A 214 17.06 -5.73 -11.04
CA GLU A 214 16.57 -7.11 -10.93
C GLU A 214 15.62 -7.46 -12.07
N GLU A 215 14.71 -6.56 -12.44
CA GLU A 215 13.79 -6.76 -13.56
C GLU A 215 14.54 -6.82 -14.89
N LYS A 216 15.51 -5.92 -15.13
CA LYS A 216 16.37 -5.96 -16.32
C LYS A 216 17.16 -7.26 -16.41
N ASN A 217 17.72 -7.72 -15.29
CA ASN A 217 18.43 -9.00 -15.22
C ASN A 217 17.51 -10.20 -15.51
N LYS A 218 16.27 -10.18 -14.98
CA LYS A 218 15.24 -11.19 -15.27
C LYS A 218 14.90 -11.20 -16.76
N LYS A 219 14.69 -10.04 -17.39
CA LYS A 219 14.43 -9.93 -18.84
C LYS A 219 15.57 -10.53 -19.67
N VAL A 220 16.82 -10.17 -19.39
CA VAL A 220 18.00 -10.73 -20.08
C VAL A 220 18.10 -12.25 -19.90
N LYS A 221 17.81 -12.76 -18.69
CA LYS A 221 17.81 -14.20 -18.41
C LYS A 221 16.72 -14.93 -19.20
N VAL A 222 15.51 -14.36 -19.24
CA VAL A 222 14.37 -14.87 -20.02
C VAL A 222 14.71 -14.94 -21.50
N GLU A 223 15.27 -13.87 -22.07
CA GLU A 223 15.66 -13.84 -23.49
C GLU A 223 16.71 -14.91 -23.81
N LYS A 224 17.74 -15.07 -22.96
CA LYS A 224 18.76 -16.12 -23.13
C LYS A 224 18.14 -17.52 -23.08
N CYS A 225 17.27 -17.78 -22.10
CA CYS A 225 16.59 -19.06 -21.95
C CYS A 225 15.69 -19.36 -23.17
N TRP A 226 14.90 -18.37 -23.60
CA TRP A 226 14.03 -18.49 -24.76
C TRP A 226 14.83 -18.73 -26.05
N ASN A 227 15.92 -18.00 -26.27
CA ASN A 227 16.80 -18.21 -27.42
C ASN A 227 17.40 -19.62 -27.43
N LYS A 228 17.78 -20.17 -26.26
CA LYS A 228 18.22 -21.57 -26.14
C LYS A 228 17.12 -22.54 -26.58
N ILE A 229 15.87 -22.34 -26.14
CA ILE A 229 14.73 -23.16 -26.55
C ILE A 229 14.49 -23.07 -28.06
N CYS A 230 14.55 -21.87 -28.64
CA CYS A 230 14.42 -21.67 -30.09
C CYS A 230 15.54 -22.38 -30.88
N LEU A 231 16.78 -22.34 -30.40
CA LEU A 231 17.91 -23.03 -31.02
C LEU A 231 17.75 -24.56 -30.94
N LEU A 232 17.41 -25.09 -29.77
CA LEU A 232 17.14 -26.52 -29.58
C LEU A 232 15.99 -26.99 -30.49
N HIS A 233 14.93 -26.18 -30.61
CA HIS A 233 13.83 -26.44 -31.51
C HIS A 233 14.30 -26.50 -32.97
N LYS A 234 15.08 -25.51 -33.42
CA LYS A 234 15.61 -25.46 -34.78
C LYS A 234 16.49 -26.68 -35.09
N VAL A 235 17.37 -27.07 -34.17
CA VAL A 235 18.25 -28.24 -34.34
C VAL A 235 17.44 -29.53 -34.40
N LYS A 236 16.48 -29.73 -33.48
CA LYS A 236 15.73 -30.98 -33.36
C LYS A 236 14.70 -31.19 -34.47
N TYR A 237 14.03 -30.11 -34.90
CA TYR A 237 12.91 -30.20 -35.83
C TYR A 237 13.19 -29.55 -37.20
N GLN A 238 14.37 -28.98 -37.41
CA GLN A 238 14.78 -28.30 -38.65
C GLN A 238 13.79 -27.19 -39.08
N LYS A 239 13.15 -26.54 -38.09
CA LYS A 239 12.12 -25.51 -38.29
C LYS A 239 12.33 -24.33 -37.35
N TYR A 240 12.02 -23.13 -37.83
CA TYR A 240 11.99 -21.93 -36.99
C TYR A 240 10.79 -21.95 -36.04
N MET A 241 10.96 -21.36 -34.86
CA MET A 241 9.87 -21.14 -33.91
C MET A 241 8.88 -20.13 -34.49
N PRO A 242 7.57 -20.36 -34.47
CA PRO A 242 6.59 -19.39 -34.92
C PRO A 242 6.61 -18.15 -34.02
N GLU A 243 6.18 -17.01 -34.57
CA GLU A 243 6.07 -15.75 -33.82
C GLU A 243 5.11 -15.86 -32.64
N LYS A 244 4.01 -16.61 -32.83
CA LYS A 244 3.05 -16.95 -31.79
C LYS A 244 2.92 -18.47 -31.65
N VAL A 245 3.19 -18.99 -30.46
CA VAL A 245 3.16 -20.42 -30.16
C VAL A 245 1.79 -20.81 -29.61
N GLU A 246 1.02 -21.51 -30.43
CA GLU A 246 -0.29 -22.07 -30.08
C GLU A 246 -0.18 -23.40 -29.32
N LYS A 247 -1.23 -23.77 -28.59
CA LYS A 247 -1.24 -24.97 -27.70
C LYS A 247 -0.86 -26.26 -28.41
N ASN A 248 -1.39 -26.48 -29.62
CA ASN A 248 -1.08 -27.67 -30.41
C ASN A 248 0.39 -27.72 -30.82
N TYR A 249 0.97 -26.56 -31.19
CA TYR A 249 2.38 -26.45 -31.53
C TYR A 249 3.25 -26.66 -30.28
N PHE A 250 2.87 -26.03 -29.17
CA PHE A 250 3.55 -26.15 -27.88
C PHE A 250 3.64 -27.61 -27.44
N ASN A 251 2.51 -28.32 -27.40
CA ASN A 251 2.45 -29.71 -26.96
C ASN A 251 3.28 -30.64 -27.85
N LYS A 252 3.27 -30.39 -29.17
CA LYS A 252 3.95 -31.25 -30.14
C LYS A 252 5.47 -31.02 -30.22
N TYR A 253 5.93 -29.77 -30.06
CA TYR A 253 7.32 -29.41 -30.36
C TYR A 253 8.07 -28.73 -29.20
N VAL A 254 7.41 -27.88 -28.41
CA VAL A 254 8.09 -27.10 -27.35
C VAL A 254 8.14 -27.88 -26.03
N TYR A 255 7.01 -28.42 -25.59
CA TYR A 255 6.91 -29.19 -24.34
C TYR A 255 7.88 -30.38 -24.28
N PRO A 256 8.09 -31.17 -25.35
CA PRO A 256 9.08 -32.25 -25.33
C PRO A 256 10.52 -31.75 -25.13
N ILE A 257 10.86 -30.55 -25.60
CA ILE A 257 12.19 -29.93 -25.35
C ILE A 257 12.31 -29.55 -23.88
N LEU A 258 11.28 -28.91 -23.32
CA LEU A 258 11.26 -28.51 -21.90
C LEU A 258 11.43 -29.72 -20.99
N LYS A 259 10.67 -30.80 -21.23
CA LYS A 259 10.75 -32.04 -20.44
C LYS A 259 12.13 -32.73 -20.57
N ALA A 260 12.75 -32.66 -21.74
CA ALA A 260 14.02 -33.34 -21.98
C ALA A 260 15.22 -32.58 -21.38
N GLU A 261 15.27 -31.26 -21.56
CA GLU A 261 16.47 -30.43 -21.33
C GLU A 261 16.40 -29.56 -20.06
N PHE A 262 15.22 -29.42 -19.45
CA PHE A 262 14.98 -28.50 -18.33
C PHE A 262 14.34 -29.27 -17.14
N ARG A 263 15.12 -30.19 -16.55
CA ARG A 263 14.65 -31.15 -15.52
C ARG A 263 14.82 -30.72 -14.06
N ASP A 264 15.66 -29.70 -13.80
CA ASP A 264 15.94 -29.24 -12.44
C ASP A 264 15.07 -28.05 -12.01
N ASN A 265 14.83 -27.91 -10.70
CA ASN A 265 14.00 -26.83 -10.13
C ASN A 265 14.46 -25.41 -10.55
N LYS A 266 15.77 -25.20 -10.75
CA LYS A 266 16.31 -23.93 -11.24
C LYS A 266 15.84 -23.61 -12.67
N ASN A 267 15.67 -24.63 -13.49
CA ASN A 267 15.16 -24.51 -14.84
C ASN A 267 13.65 -24.23 -14.85
N ALA A 268 12.87 -24.86 -13.96
CA ALA A 268 11.44 -24.56 -13.84
C ALA A 268 11.17 -23.08 -13.56
N ALA A 269 11.92 -22.47 -12.64
CA ALA A 269 11.80 -21.03 -12.35
C ALA A 269 12.05 -20.16 -13.60
N ASP A 270 13.03 -20.53 -14.43
CA ASP A 270 13.34 -19.80 -15.67
C ASP A 270 12.25 -19.98 -16.74
N ILE A 271 11.63 -21.15 -16.82
CA ILE A 271 10.48 -21.40 -17.70
C ILE A 271 9.24 -20.62 -17.24
N GLN A 272 9.00 -20.54 -15.93
CA GLN A 272 7.92 -19.73 -15.37
C GLN A 272 8.10 -18.24 -15.71
N LEU A 273 9.34 -17.74 -15.65
CA LEU A 273 9.65 -16.37 -16.05
C LEU A 273 9.39 -16.13 -17.55
N ILE A 274 9.62 -17.12 -18.43
CA ILE A 274 9.25 -17.00 -19.86
C ILE A 274 7.73 -16.82 -19.99
N GLY A 275 6.93 -17.63 -19.27
CA GLY A 275 5.47 -17.52 -19.27
C GLY A 275 4.97 -16.14 -18.85
N LYS A 276 5.66 -15.51 -17.88
CA LYS A 276 5.34 -14.18 -17.37
C LYS A 276 5.80 -13.04 -18.29
N PHE A 277 7.05 -13.04 -18.72
CA PHE A 277 7.68 -11.92 -19.45
C PHE A 277 7.48 -11.96 -20.96
N LEU A 278 7.22 -13.13 -21.54
CA LEU A 278 7.01 -13.31 -22.98
C LEU A 278 5.60 -13.83 -23.27
N SER A 279 4.63 -13.60 -22.39
CA SER A 279 3.23 -14.05 -22.53
C SER A 279 2.62 -13.72 -23.89
N PHE A 280 2.96 -12.56 -24.47
CA PHE A 280 2.50 -12.11 -25.79
C PHE A 280 2.94 -13.01 -26.96
N LYS A 281 4.01 -13.82 -26.79
CA LYS A 281 4.47 -14.81 -27.79
C LYS A 281 3.70 -16.13 -27.74
N PHE A 282 2.78 -16.28 -26.80
CA PHE A 282 2.06 -17.53 -26.55
C PHE A 282 0.55 -17.29 -26.63
N SER A 283 -0.22 -18.34 -26.89
CA SER A 283 -1.64 -18.30 -26.56
C SER A 283 -1.84 -18.30 -25.05
N ASN A 284 -2.96 -17.74 -24.56
CA ASN A 284 -3.23 -17.64 -23.11
C ASN A 284 -3.07 -18.99 -22.40
N SER A 285 -3.54 -20.07 -23.03
CA SER A 285 -3.40 -21.43 -22.49
C SER A 285 -1.94 -21.87 -22.30
N VAL A 286 -1.05 -21.51 -23.22
CA VAL A 286 0.37 -21.84 -23.15
C VAL A 286 1.10 -20.94 -22.15
N ALA A 287 0.75 -19.65 -22.11
CA ALA A 287 1.29 -18.71 -21.12
C ALA A 287 1.00 -19.17 -19.68
N VAL A 288 -0.20 -19.70 -19.41
CA VAL A 288 -0.57 -20.27 -18.10
C VAL A 288 0.24 -21.53 -17.80
N ILE A 289 0.37 -22.45 -18.76
CA ILE A 289 1.16 -23.69 -18.58
C ILE A 289 2.62 -23.36 -18.26
N LEU A 290 3.21 -22.40 -18.98
CA LEU A 290 4.57 -21.95 -18.74
C LEU A 290 4.72 -21.28 -17.37
N SER A 291 3.80 -20.37 -17.02
CA SER A 291 3.84 -19.63 -15.75
C SER A 291 3.67 -20.51 -14.51
N THR A 292 3.08 -21.70 -14.67
CA THR A 292 2.86 -22.70 -13.62
C THR A 292 3.72 -23.95 -13.79
N TYR A 293 4.72 -23.91 -14.69
CA TYR A 293 5.54 -25.05 -15.04
C TYR A 293 6.26 -25.62 -13.81
N LYS A 294 6.14 -26.93 -13.60
CA LYS A 294 6.83 -27.68 -12.55
C LYS A 294 7.60 -28.84 -13.20
N CYS A 295 8.78 -29.14 -12.67
CA CYS A 295 9.58 -30.29 -13.10
C CYS A 295 8.93 -31.60 -12.65
#